data_AF-A0A6I5CIW1-F1
#
_entry.id   AF-A0A6I5CIW1-F1
#
_cell.length_a   1.000
_cell.length_b   1.000
_cell.length_c   1.000
_cell.angle_alpha   90.00
_cell.angle_beta   90.00
_cell.angle_gamma   90.00
#
_symmetry.space_group_name_H-M   'P 1'
#
loop_
_entity.id
_entity.type
_entity.pdbx_description
1 polymer ?
#
loop_
_entity_poly.entity_id
_entity_poly.type
_entity_poly.pdbx_seq_one_letter_code
_entity_poly.pdbx_strand_id
1 'polypeptide(L)'
;RPLVAPMAEAAAERTTGAALPERMREKVRSYAASADTVGVFFGEDCFIAIGSILLITGFVNSTYHQELEPTQLALWAIPLAVCAFLIHGARLLLLDRQLERDMALAAAEHELPLPKGTAK
;
A
#
# COMPACT_ATOMS: atom_id res chain seq x y z
N ARG A 1 -1.40 -12.64 -7.09
CA ARG A 1 -0.21 -11.80 -7.35
C ARG A 1 -0.66 -10.35 -7.33
N PRO A 2 -0.08 -9.50 -6.47
CA PRO A 2 -0.46 -8.08 -6.40
C PRO A 2 -0.31 -7.45 -7.78
N LEU A 3 -1.24 -6.57 -8.14
CA LEU A 3 -1.29 -5.98 -9.47
C LEU A 3 -0.10 -5.06 -9.70
N VAL A 4 0.29 -4.31 -8.67
CA VAL A 4 1.42 -3.36 -8.73
C VAL A 4 2.77 -3.99 -8.39
N ALA A 5 2.84 -5.27 -7.99
CA ALA A 5 4.09 -5.94 -7.64
C ALA A 5 5.20 -5.85 -8.71
N PRO A 6 4.97 -6.19 -10.00
CA PRO A 6 6.03 -6.11 -11.01
C PRO A 6 6.50 -4.66 -11.24
N MET A 7 5.61 -3.68 -11.08
CA MET A 7 5.96 -2.26 -11.20
C MET A 7 6.78 -1.79 -10.00
N ALA A 8 6.42 -2.23 -8.79
CA ALA A 8 7.11 -1.89 -7.55
C ALA A 8 8.52 -2.52 -7.49
N GLU A 9 8.68 -3.77 -7.92
CA GLU A 9 9.99 -4.43 -8.03
C GLU A 9 10.90 -3.67 -9.01
N ALA A 10 10.42 -3.38 -10.22
CA ALA A 10 11.20 -2.65 -11.22
C ALA A 10 11.56 -1.23 -10.76
N ALA A 11 10.66 -0.55 -10.05
CA ALA A 11 10.93 0.77 -9.48
C ALA A 11 12.02 0.69 -8.40
N ALA A 12 11.93 -0.29 -7.50
CA ALA A 12 12.91 -0.47 -6.44
C ALA A 12 14.30 -0.83 -7.00
N GLU A 13 14.41 -1.71 -7.99
CA GLU A 13 15.69 -2.03 -8.66
C GLU A 13 16.30 -0.82 -9.37
N ARG A 14 15.47 0.03 -9.98
CA ARG A 14 15.93 1.28 -10.60
C ARG A 14 16.46 2.27 -9.57
N THR A 15 15.79 2.41 -8.43
CA THR A 15 16.20 3.35 -7.36
C THR A 15 17.47 2.89 -6.65
N THR A 16 17.61 1.58 -6.41
CA THR A 16 18.78 1.02 -5.71
C THR A 16 19.97 0.75 -6.63
N GLY A 17 19.76 0.73 -7.95
CA GLY A 17 20.79 0.55 -8.97
C GLY A 17 21.29 -0.89 -9.14
N ALA A 18 20.64 -1.87 -8.49
CA ALA A 18 20.98 -3.27 -8.58
C ALA A 18 19.74 -4.16 -8.40
N ALA A 19 19.84 -5.42 -8.86
CA ALA A 19 18.78 -6.41 -8.64
C ALA A 19 18.57 -6.65 -7.14
N LEU A 20 17.30 -6.71 -6.73
CA LEU A 20 16.96 -6.94 -5.32
C LEU A 20 17.29 -8.38 -4.91
N PRO A 21 17.95 -8.59 -3.75
CA PRO A 21 18.01 -9.88 -3.10
C PRO A 21 16.61 -10.44 -2.85
N GLU A 22 16.46 -11.77 -2.84
CA GLU A 22 15.15 -12.42 -2.78
C GLU A 22 14.32 -11.98 -1.57
N ARG A 23 14.96 -11.86 -0.41
CA ARG A 23 14.31 -11.36 0.82
C ARG A 23 13.73 -9.96 0.64
N MET A 24 14.43 -9.07 -0.06
CA MET A 24 13.97 -7.70 -0.30
C MET A 24 12.88 -7.65 -1.37
N ARG A 25 12.99 -8.50 -2.41
CA ARG A 25 11.96 -8.68 -3.44
C ARG A 25 10.63 -9.10 -2.83
N GLU A 26 10.64 -10.10 -1.96
CA GLU A 26 9.44 -10.56 -1.24
C GLU A 26 8.89 -9.49 -0.30
N LYS A 27 9.76 -8.68 0.34
CA LYS A 27 9.34 -7.51 1.12
C LYS A 27 8.59 -6.51 0.24
N VAL A 28 9.13 -6.14 -0.93
CA VAL A 28 8.46 -5.24 -1.89
C VAL A 28 7.11 -5.81 -2.34
N ARG A 29 7.04 -7.11 -2.66
CA ARG A 29 5.78 -7.79 -3.01
C ARG A 29 4.74 -7.73 -1.90
N SER A 30 5.13 -7.93 -0.66
CA SER A 30 4.22 -7.85 0.49
C SER A 30 3.64 -6.44 0.68
N TYR A 31 4.44 -5.40 0.41
CA TYR A 31 3.98 -4.01 0.48
C TYR A 31 3.09 -3.65 -0.71
N ALA A 32 3.41 -4.14 -1.91
CA ALA A 32 2.52 -4.03 -3.08
C ALA A 32 1.16 -4.69 -2.81
N ALA A 33 1.15 -5.89 -2.24
CA ALA A 33 -0.09 -6.57 -1.82
C ALA A 33 -0.88 -5.74 -0.81
N SER A 34 -0.18 -5.13 0.16
CA SER A 34 -0.82 -4.30 1.16
C SER A 34 -1.45 -3.04 0.55
N ALA A 35 -0.78 -2.41 -0.43
CA ALA A 35 -1.28 -1.23 -1.11
C ALA A 35 -2.55 -1.53 -1.91
N ASP A 36 -2.57 -2.65 -2.64
CA ASP A 36 -3.75 -3.09 -3.37
C ASP A 36 -4.96 -3.30 -2.44
N THR A 37 -4.77 -4.01 -1.31
CA THR A 37 -5.85 -4.27 -0.35
C THR A 37 -6.36 -2.99 0.31
N VAL A 38 -5.47 -2.09 0.74
CA VAL A 38 -5.86 -0.81 1.36
C VAL A 38 -6.58 0.08 0.35
N GLY A 39 -6.08 0.16 -0.89
CA GLY A 39 -6.70 0.94 -1.95
C GLY A 39 -8.10 0.45 -2.30
N VAL A 40 -8.29 -0.86 -2.43
CA VAL A 40 -9.61 -1.46 -2.70
C VAL A 40 -10.56 -1.24 -1.53
N PHE A 41 -10.14 -1.52 -0.30
CA PHE A 41 -11.01 -1.43 0.88
C PHE A 41 -11.54 0.00 1.09
N PHE A 42 -10.65 0.97 1.26
CA PHE A 42 -11.07 2.36 1.53
C PHE A 42 -11.62 3.06 0.28
N GLY A 43 -11.19 2.63 -0.91
CA GLY A 43 -11.71 3.11 -2.17
C GLY A 43 -13.17 2.68 -2.38
N GLU A 44 -13.50 1.43 -2.05
CA GLU A 44 -14.88 0.95 -2.06
C GLU A 44 -15.69 1.73 -1.02
N ASP A 45 -15.25 1.78 0.24
CA ASP A 45 -15.97 2.36 1.39
C ASP A 45 -16.39 3.83 1.23
N CYS A 46 -15.76 4.58 0.31
CA CYS A 46 -16.16 5.96 0.00
C CYS A 46 -17.40 6.06 -0.91
N PHE A 47 -17.88 4.96 -1.49
CA PHE A 47 -19.05 4.95 -2.37
C PHE A 47 -20.33 4.52 -1.64
N ILE A 48 -21.43 5.22 -1.95
CA ILE A 48 -22.74 5.01 -1.32
C ILE A 48 -23.38 3.65 -1.68
N ALA A 49 -22.94 3.03 -2.77
CA ALA A 49 -23.59 1.86 -3.38
C ALA A 49 -23.11 0.49 -2.85
N ILE A 50 -22.39 0.45 -1.72
CA ILE A 50 -21.89 -0.81 -1.15
C ILE A 50 -22.92 -1.43 -0.22
N GLY A 51 -23.03 -2.76 -0.27
CA GLY A 51 -23.92 -3.52 0.61
C GLY A 51 -23.63 -3.34 2.11
N SER A 52 -22.38 -3.07 2.49
CA SER A 52 -21.98 -2.82 3.89
C SER A 52 -22.65 -1.58 4.46
N ILE A 53 -22.61 -0.45 3.74
CA ILE A 53 -23.23 0.81 4.16
C ILE A 53 -24.75 0.64 4.28
N LEU A 54 -25.39 0.04 3.27
CA LEU A 54 -26.84 -0.20 3.28
C LEU A 54 -27.27 -1.12 4.43
N LEU A 55 -26.46 -2.12 4.75
CA LEU A 55 -26.70 -3.01 5.89
C LEU A 55 -26.59 -2.25 7.21
N ILE A 56 -25.56 -1.41 7.38
CA ILE A 56 -25.38 -0.58 8.58
C ILE A 56 -26.55 0.37 8.75
N THR A 57 -26.92 1.14 7.71
CA THR A 57 -28.05 2.07 7.79
C THR A 57 -29.37 1.34 8.02
N GLY A 58 -29.59 0.20 7.35
CA GLY A 58 -30.79 -0.61 7.55
C GLY A 58 -30.90 -1.16 8.98
N PHE A 59 -29.80 -1.65 9.54
CA PHE A 59 -29.74 -2.10 10.93
C PHE A 59 -29.97 -0.96 11.92
N VAL A 60 -29.30 0.18 11.73
CA VAL A 60 -29.42 1.32 12.64
C VAL A 60 -30.83 1.90 12.62
N ASN A 61 -31.41 2.07 11.44
CA ASN A 61 -32.74 2.63 11.29
C ASN A 61 -33.81 1.68 11.86
N SER A 62 -33.66 0.36 11.66
CA SER A 62 -34.59 -0.63 12.22
C SER A 62 -34.47 -0.83 13.73
N THR A 63 -33.25 -0.80 14.29
CA THR A 63 -32.99 -1.15 15.70
C THR A 63 -33.08 0.05 16.63
N TYR A 64 -32.57 1.21 16.18
CA TYR A 64 -32.46 2.42 17.01
C TYR A 64 -33.45 3.52 16.61
N HIS A 65 -34.34 3.26 15.65
CA HIS A 65 -35.34 4.21 15.16
C HIS A 65 -34.74 5.57 14.77
N GLN A 66 -33.58 5.54 14.13
CA GLN A 66 -32.89 6.70 13.58
C GLN A 66 -33.15 6.81 12.07
N GLU A 67 -32.94 8.00 11.52
CA GLU A 67 -33.03 8.28 10.08
C GLU A 67 -31.61 8.54 9.55
N LEU A 68 -30.76 7.51 9.58
CA LEU A 68 -29.38 7.61 9.08
C LEU A 68 -29.38 7.42 7.57
N GLU A 69 -28.95 8.46 6.85
CA GLU A 69 -28.82 8.42 5.40
C GLU A 69 -27.47 7.78 5.00
N PRO A 70 -27.44 6.85 4.01
CA PRO A 70 -26.20 6.26 3.51
C PRO A 70 -25.14 7.27 3.07
N THR A 71 -25.57 8.41 2.54
CA THR A 71 -24.69 9.51 2.09
C THR A 71 -23.90 10.12 3.24
N GLN A 72 -24.50 10.23 4.43
CA GLN A 72 -23.82 10.74 5.62
C GLN A 72 -22.69 9.80 6.03
N LEU A 73 -22.92 8.48 5.98
CA LEU A 73 -21.88 7.51 6.31
C LEU A 73 -20.74 7.53 5.29
N ALA A 74 -21.06 7.61 4.00
CA ALA A 74 -20.06 7.72 2.93
C ALA A 74 -19.20 9.00 3.06
N LEU A 75 -19.80 10.12 3.45
CA LEU A 75 -19.06 11.37 3.70
C LEU A 75 -18.05 11.22 4.85
N TRP A 76 -18.39 10.45 5.89
CA TRP A 76 -17.48 10.14 6.99
C TRP A 76 -16.43 9.07 6.65
N ALA A 77 -16.63 8.28 5.60
CA ALA A 77 -15.61 7.35 5.10
C ALA A 77 -14.45 8.10 4.42
N ILE A 78 -14.70 9.27 3.81
CA ILE A 78 -13.65 10.09 3.16
C ILE A 78 -12.50 10.46 4.10
N PRO A 79 -12.73 11.08 5.28
CA PRO A 79 -11.62 11.42 6.18
C PRO A 79 -10.88 10.17 6.67
N LEU A 80 -11.56 9.03 6.83
CA LEU A 80 -10.92 7.77 7.17
C LEU A 80 -10.03 7.24 6.05
N ALA A 81 -10.49 7.31 4.79
CA ALA A 81 -9.70 6.95 3.63
C ALA A 81 -8.47 7.86 3.48
N VAL A 82 -8.59 9.16 3.75
CA VAL A 82 -7.45 10.10 3.79
C VAL A 82 -6.45 9.70 4.88
N CYS A 83 -6.91 9.41 6.10
CA CYS A 83 -6.04 8.94 7.17
C CYS A 83 -5.32 7.64 6.80
N ALA A 84 -6.04 6.67 6.23
CA ALA A 84 -5.46 5.40 5.76
C ALA A 84 -4.42 5.63 4.67
N PHE A 85 -4.70 6.50 3.70
CA PHE A 85 -3.76 6.89 2.65
C PHE A 85 -2.49 7.53 3.22
N LEU A 86 -2.62 8.45 4.16
CA LEU A 86 -1.48 9.12 4.79
C LEU A 86 -0.60 8.14 5.59
N ILE A 87 -1.23 7.29 6.42
CA ILE A 87 -0.51 6.29 7.22
C ILE A 87 0.19 5.27 6.32
N HIS A 88 -0.54 4.76 5.32
CA HIS A 88 0.00 3.77 4.40
C HIS A 88 1.10 4.36 3.51
N GLY A 89 0.88 5.56 2.97
CA GLY A 89 1.85 6.31 2.18
C GLY A 89 3.12 6.60 2.98
N ALA A 90 2.99 7.06 4.23
CA ALA A 90 4.14 7.26 5.11
C ALA A 90 4.91 5.94 5.34
N ARG A 91 4.20 4.83 5.51
CA ARG A 91 4.82 3.50 5.65
C ARG A 91 5.59 3.07 4.40
N LEU A 92 5.11 3.42 3.20
CA LEU A 92 5.82 3.16 1.93
C LEU A 92 7.07 4.05 1.81
N LEU A 93 7.00 5.33 2.15
CA LEU A 93 8.16 6.21 2.16
C LEU A 93 9.25 5.72 3.14
N LEU A 94 8.85 5.16 4.28
CA LEU A 94 9.78 4.53 5.21
C LEU A 94 10.37 3.23 4.65
N LEU A 95 9.60 2.46 3.87
CA LEU A 95 10.12 1.28 3.17
C LEU A 95 11.22 1.66 2.19
N ASP A 96 11.03 2.70 1.37
CA ASP A 96 12.02 3.13 0.38
C ASP A 96 13.37 3.41 1.06
N ARG A 97 13.34 4.15 2.18
CA ARG A 97 14.53 4.42 3.00
C ARG A 97 15.15 3.17 3.62
N GLN A 98 14.32 2.21 4.02
CA GLN A 98 14.82 0.93 4.52
C GLN A 98 15.49 0.11 3.42
N LEU A 99 14.93 0.10 2.20
CA LEU A 99 15.50 -0.64 1.07
C LEU A 99 16.87 -0.07 0.67
N GLU A 100 17.02 1.26 0.60
CA GLU A 100 18.32 1.88 0.36
C GLU A 100 19.38 1.46 1.40
N ARG A 101 19.00 1.46 2.68
CA ARG A 101 19.90 1.06 3.77
C ARG A 101 20.24 -0.43 3.72
N ASP A 102 19.25 -1.28 3.53
CA ASP A 102 19.43 -2.74 3.47
C ASP A 102 20.28 -3.13 2.23
N MET A 103 20.14 -2.43 1.10
CA MET A 103 21.00 -2.59 -0.08
C MET A 103 22.45 -2.15 0.20
N ALA A 104 22.64 -1.03 0.89
CA ALA A 104 23.98 -0.55 1.26
C ALA A 104 24.70 -1.53 2.20
N LEU A 105 23.97 -2.14 3.13
CA LEU A 105 24.49 -3.20 4.00
C LEU A 105 24.85 -4.45 3.20
N ALA A 106 23.94 -4.92 2.33
CA ALA A 106 24.19 -6.09 1.47
C ALA A 106 25.40 -5.90 0.53
N ALA A 107 25.62 -4.67 0.05
CA ALA A 107 26.81 -4.32 -0.74
C ALA A 107 28.11 -4.37 0.09
N ALA A 108 28.06 -3.98 1.37
CA ALA A 108 29.19 -4.04 2.29
C ALA A 108 29.50 -5.46 2.77
N GLU A 109 28.48 -6.32 2.90
CA GLU A 109 28.59 -7.70 3.38
C GLU A 109 29.05 -8.72 2.32
N HIS A 110 29.30 -8.28 1.08
CA HIS A 110 29.90 -9.10 0.01
C HIS A 110 28.95 -10.16 -0.60
N GLU A 111 27.66 -9.85 -0.80
CA GLU A 111 26.70 -10.72 -1.52
C GLU A 111 26.19 -10.17 -2.88
N LEU A 112 26.66 -9.01 -3.35
CA LEU A 112 26.33 -8.50 -4.70
C LEU A 112 27.58 -8.32 -5.58
N PRO A 113 27.54 -8.71 -6.87
CA PRO A 113 28.64 -8.48 -7.80
C PRO A 113 28.87 -6.97 -7.95
N LEU A 114 30.15 -6.56 -7.95
CA LEU A 114 30.56 -5.17 -8.15
C LEU A 114 29.83 -4.55 -9.34
N PRO A 115 29.36 -3.29 -9.22
CA PRO A 115 28.81 -2.57 -10.36
C PRO A 115 29.84 -2.64 -11.49
N LYS A 116 29.43 -3.15 -12.65
CA LYS A 116 30.27 -3.11 -13.85
C LYS A 116 30.59 -1.65 -14.09
N GLY A 117 31.83 -1.26 -13.78
CA GLY A 117 32.34 0.04 -14.14
C GLY A 117 32.01 0.27 -15.61
N THR A 118 31.44 1.43 -15.89
CA THR A 118 31.27 1.94 -17.24
C THR A 118 32.65 2.09 -17.86
N ALA A 119 33.13 0.99 -18.45
CA ALA A 119 34.30 0.99 -19.28
C ALA A 119 33.91 1.66 -20.60
N LYS A 120 34.26 2.95 -20.68
CA LYS A 120 34.19 3.89 -21.81
C LYS A 120 32.83 4.45 -22.17
#